data_AF-A0A379GHJ8-F1
#
_entry.id   AF-A0A379GHJ8-F1
#
_cell.length_a   1.000
_cell.length_b   1.000
_cell.length_c   1.000
_cell.angle_alpha   90.00
_cell.angle_beta   90.00
_cell.angle_gamma   90.00
#
_symmetry.space_group_name_H-M   'P 1'
#
loop_
_entity.id
_entity.type
_entity.pdbx_description
1 polymer ?
#
loop_
_entity_poly.entity_id
_entity_poly.type
_entity_poly.pdbx_seq_one_letter_code
_entity_poly.pdbx_strand_id
1 'polypeptide(L)' 'MYKTILVPVDISEDELTEKALQHAVYIAKLEGAKIHVVSCYS' A
#
# COMPACT_ATOMS: atom_id res chain seq x y z
N MET A 1 -3.41 4.54 16.17
CA MET A 1 -2.60 3.33 15.92
C MET A 1 -3.26 2.52 14.82
N TYR A 2 -2.73 2.66 13.61
CA TYR A 2 -3.16 1.81 12.50
C TYR A 2 -2.56 0.42 12.71
N LYS A 3 -3.40 -0.59 12.94
CA LYS A 3 -2.92 -1.98 13.07
C LYS A 3 -2.66 -2.63 11.71
N THR A 4 -3.34 -2.14 10.68
CA THR A 4 -3.27 -2.68 9.32
C THR A 4 -3.55 -1.57 8.32
N ILE A 5 -2.68 -1.43 7.32
CA ILE A 5 -2.79 -0.49 6.20
C ILE A 5 -3.21 -1.30 4.98
N LEU A 6 -4.35 -0.95 4.39
CA LEU A 6 -4.84 -1.57 3.16
C LEU A 6 -4.49 -0.67 1.98
N VAL A 7 -3.81 -1.22 0.98
CA VAL A 7 -3.42 -0.49 -0.23
C VAL A 7 -4.05 -1.17 -1.44
N PRO A 8 -5.12 -0.58 -2.03
CA PRO A 8 -5.59 -1.01 -3.33
C PRO A 8 -4.58 -0.55 -4.39
N VAL A 9 -4.06 -1.48 -5.17
CA VAL A 9 -3.16 -1.20 -6.29
C VAL A 9 -3.79 -1.74 -7.57
N ASP A 10 -3.57 -1.05 -8.67
CA ASP A 10 -3.89 -1.55 -10.00
C ASP A 10 -2.57 -1.88 -10.68
N ILE A 11 -2.39 -3.14 -11.10
CA ILE A 11 -1.13 -3.56 -11.71
C ILE A 11 -1.01 -3.12 -13.17
N SER A 12 -2.04 -2.44 -13.69
CA SER A 12 -2.01 -1.77 -14.99
C SER A 12 -1.28 -0.42 -14.94
N GLU A 13 -1.12 0.16 -13.74
CA GLU A 13 -0.51 1.48 -13.54
C GLU A 13 0.69 1.40 -12.58
N ASP A 14 1.85 1.00 -13.13
CA ASP A 14 3.09 0.76 -12.38
C ASP A 14 3.57 1.99 -11.58
N GLU A 15 3.58 3.20 -12.18
CA GLU A 15 4.09 4.40 -11.50
C GLU A 15 3.24 4.83 -10.30
N LEU A 16 1.91 4.71 -10.40
CA LEU A 16 1.01 5.06 -9.30
C LEU A 16 1.08 4.01 -8.20
N THR A 17 1.15 2.74 -8.58
CA THR A 17 1.32 1.61 -7.67
C THR A 17 2.61 1.73 -6.88
N GLU A 18 3.73 2.09 -7.53
CA GLU A 18 5.01 2.29 -6.85
C GLU A 18 4.94 3.42 -5.81
N LYS A 19 4.37 4.58 -6.18
CA LYS A 19 4.21 5.72 -5.26
C LYS A 19 3.32 5.37 -4.06
N ALA A 20 2.20 4.68 -4.30
CA ALA A 20 1.27 4.26 -3.25
C ALA A 20 1.92 3.26 -2.29
N LEU A 21 2.66 2.28 -2.82
CA LEU A 21 3.41 1.30 -2.03
C LEU A 21 4.50 1.96 -1.19
N GLN A 22 5.30 2.88 -1.78
CA GLN A 22 6.34 3.59 -1.05
C GLN A 22 5.78 4.36 0.14
N HIS A 23 4.66 5.06 -0.05
CA HIS A 23 4.00 5.80 1.02
C HIS A 23 3.43 4.88 2.11
N ALA A 24 2.78 3.78 1.71
CA ALA A 24 2.25 2.80 2.65
C ALA A 24 3.36 2.12 3.48
N VAL A 25 4.50 1.82 2.86
CA VAL A 25 5.69 1.28 3.55
C VAL A 25 6.26 2.28 4.54
N TYR A 26 6.30 3.57 4.17
CA TYR A 26 6.75 4.62 5.08
C TYR A 26 5.88 4.69 6.33
N ILE A 27 4.55 4.75 6.18
CA ILE A 27 3.62 4.80 7.31
C ILE A 27 3.67 3.51 8.13
N ALA A 28 3.76 2.34 7.49
CA ALA A 28 3.86 1.06 8.18
C ALA A 28 5.09 0.97 9.08
N LYS A 29 6.24 1.49 8.62
CA LYS A 29 7.48 1.53 9.42
C LYS A 29 7.37 2.47 10.62
N LEU A 30 6.71 3.62 10.47
CA LEU A 30 6.49 4.57 11.56
C LEU A 30 5.55 4.02 12.63
N GLU A 31 4.49 3.32 12.21
CA GLU A 31 3.42 2.84 13.10
C GLU A 31 3.63 1.39 13.57
N GLY A 32 4.62 0.66 13.04
CA GLY A 32 4.77 -0.79 13.25
C GLY A 32 3.59 -1.60 12.72
N ALA A 33 2.93 -1.09 11.67
CA ALA A 33 1.69 -1.65 11.13
C ALA A 33 1.96 -2.71 10.04
N LYS A 34 1.01 -3.64 9.85
CA LYS A 34 1.06 -4.60 8.74
C LYS A 34 0.43 -4.00 7.48
N ILE A 35 1.00 -4.27 6.32
CA ILE A 35 0.46 -3.82 5.02
C ILE A 35 -0.25 -5.00 4.35
N HIS A 36 -1.48 -4.79 3.90
CA HIS A 36 -2.16 -5.68 2.97
C HIS A 36 -2.34 -4.98 1.64
N VAL A 37 -1.79 -5.57 0.59
CA VAL A 37 -1.93 -5.07 -0.78
C VAL A 37 -3.04 -5.88 -1.44
N VAL A 38 -4.00 -5.17 -2.03
CA VAL A 38 -5.10 -5.79 -2.79
C VAL A 38 -5.02 -5.30 -4.22
N SER A 39 -4.80 -6.20 -5.16
CA SER A 39 -4.89 -5.85 -6.58
C SER A 39 -6.35 -5.87 -7.01
N CYS A 40 -6.87 -4.74 -7.52
CA CYS A 40 -8.17 -4.71 -8.16
C CYS A 40 -7.93 -4.74 -9.67
N TYR A 41 -8.27 -5.85 -10.32
CA TYR A 41 -8.32 -5.95 -11.78
C TYR A 41 -9.78 -5.83 -12.20
N SER A 42 -10.11 -4.85 -13.03
CA SER A 42 -11.43 -4.72 -13.67
C SER A 42 -11.44 -5.29 -15.08
#